data_AF-A0A174JH69-F1
#
_entry.id   AF-A0A174JH69-F1
#
_cell.length_a   1.000
_cell.length_b   1.000
_cell.length_c   1.000
_cell.angle_alpha   90.00
_cell.angle_beta   90.00
_cell.angle_gamma   90.00
#
_symmetry.space_group_name_H-M   'P 1'
#
loop_
_entity.id
_entity.type
_entity.pdbx_description
1 polymer ?
#
loop_
_entity_poly.entity_id
_entity_poly.type
_entity_poly.pdbx_seq_one_letter_code
_entity_poly.pdbx_strand_id
1 'polypeptide(L)'
;MAEQTSLVAQQVRLMHWAEQIRECQNRLEGMDVSTWCEQNNITKANYYYPLKRVRQMYLDQLPEAEKPAFVELPRLKAERPKFQ
;
A
#
# COMPACT_ATOMS: atom_id res chain seq x y z
N MET A 1 8.06 14.70 27.29
CA MET A 1 8.02 15.69 26.20
C MET A 1 8.43 15.07 24.86
N ALA A 2 9.60 14.42 24.76
CA ALA A 2 10.06 13.79 23.50
C ALA A 2 9.13 12.69 22.94
N GLU A 3 8.48 11.89 23.80
CA GLU A 3 7.57 10.81 23.37
C GLU A 3 6.30 11.33 22.68
N GLN A 4 5.70 12.42 23.18
CA GLN A 4 4.49 12.99 22.61
C GLN A 4 4.74 13.55 21.21
N THR A 5 5.85 14.28 21.02
CA THR A 5 6.25 14.77 19.70
C THR A 5 6.55 13.63 18.72
N SER A 6 7.15 12.54 19.20
CA SER A 6 7.42 11.35 18.38
C SER A 6 6.14 10.68 17.88
N LEU A 7 5.15 10.50 18.77
CA LEU A 7 3.85 9.93 18.43
C LEU A 7 3.10 10.79 17.42
N VAL A 8 3.04 12.11 17.65
CA VAL A 8 2.41 13.05 16.72
C VAL A 8 3.11 13.02 15.36
N ALA A 9 4.45 13.00 15.33
CA ALA A 9 5.21 12.90 14.09
C ALA A 9 4.93 11.59 13.32
N GLN A 10 4.75 10.47 14.03
CA GLN A 10 4.35 9.20 13.41
C GLN A 10 2.96 9.30 12.79
N GLN A 11 2.01 9.91 13.48
CA GLN A 11 0.64 10.04 12.99
C GLN A 11 0.55 10.97 11.78
N VAL A 12 1.28 12.09 11.78
CA VAL A 12 1.37 13.01 10.63
C VAL A 12 1.94 12.30 9.41
N ARG A 13 3.03 11.52 9.57
CA ARG A 13 3.59 10.73 8.46
C ARG A 13 2.58 9.72 7.91
N LEU A 14 1.83 9.06 8.79
CA LEU A 14 0.80 8.10 8.39
C LEU A 14 -0.29 8.76 7.56
N MET A 15 -0.80 9.91 8.00
CA MET A 15 -1.82 10.68 7.29
C MET A 15 -1.33 11.11 5.91
N HIS A 16 -0.11 11.64 5.84
CA HIS A 16 0.51 12.04 4.58
C HIS A 16 0.66 10.86 3.61
N TRP A 17 1.11 9.70 4.10
CA TRP A 17 1.21 8.50 3.28
C TRP A 17 -0.15 8.00 2.80
N ALA A 18 -1.17 8.03 3.65
CA ALA A 18 -2.52 7.62 3.28
C ALA A 18 -3.10 8.50 2.16
N GLU A 19 -2.88 9.81 2.24
CA GLU A 19 -3.27 10.76 1.20
C GLU A 19 -2.56 10.49 -0.13
N GLN A 20 -1.24 10.35 -0.10
CA GLN A 20 -0.44 10.05 -1.30
C GLN A 20 -0.87 8.73 -1.96
N ILE A 21 -1.19 7.70 -1.16
CA ILE A 21 -1.70 6.41 -1.67
C ILE A 21 -3.07 6.61 -2.35
N ARG A 22 -3.98 7.37 -1.71
CA ARG A 22 -5.31 7.67 -2.26
C ARG A 22 -5.21 8.42 -3.58
N GLU A 23 -4.35 9.43 -3.69
CA GLU A 23 -4.13 10.18 -4.93
C GLU A 23 -3.57 9.29 -6.04
N CYS A 24 -2.60 8.42 -5.72
CA CYS A 24 -2.08 7.46 -6.69
C CYS A 24 -3.14 6.44 -7.12
N GLN A 25 -4.03 6.01 -6.22
CA GLN A 25 -5.14 5.11 -6.57
C GLN A 25 -6.19 5.78 -7.45
N ASN A 26 -6.37 7.10 -7.30
CA ASN A 26 -7.28 7.92 -8.11
C ASN A 26 -6.61 8.51 -9.37
N ARG A 27 -5.44 8.00 -9.76
CA ARG A 27 -4.78 8.41 -11.01
C ARG A 27 -5.64 8.05 -12.23
N LEU A 28 -5.39 8.74 -13.35
CA LEU A 28 -6.10 8.50 -14.60
C LEU A 28 -6.01 7.03 -15.03
N GLU A 29 -7.10 6.53 -15.60
CA GLU A 29 -7.16 5.15 -16.10
C GLU A 29 -6.08 4.94 -17.17
N GLY A 30 -5.37 3.81 -17.10
CA GLY A 30 -4.23 3.51 -17.96
C GLY A 30 -2.90 4.16 -17.56
N MET A 31 -2.88 5.09 -16.58
CA MET A 31 -1.65 5.65 -16.05
C MET A 31 -0.92 4.62 -15.17
N ASP A 32 0.38 4.43 -15.45
CA ASP A 32 1.23 3.58 -14.61
C ASP A 32 1.70 4.32 -13.34
N VAL A 33 2.08 3.55 -12.31
CA VAL A 33 2.53 4.10 -11.02
C VAL A 33 3.88 4.83 -11.13
N SER A 34 4.79 4.43 -12.03
CA SER A 34 6.03 5.16 -12.35
C SER A 34 5.74 6.58 -12.80
N THR A 35 4.88 6.70 -13.82
CA THR A 35 4.54 7.98 -14.43
C THR A 35 3.89 8.89 -13.39
N TRP A 36 3.00 8.36 -12.55
CA TRP A 36 2.43 9.12 -11.45
C TRP A 36 3.50 9.54 -10.43
N CYS A 37 4.43 8.66 -10.06
CA CYS A 37 5.51 8.98 -9.14
C CYS A 37 6.42 10.10 -9.68
N GLU A 38 6.77 10.04 -10.96
CA GLU A 38 7.59 11.05 -11.64
C GLU A 38 6.90 12.42 -11.64
N GLN A 39 5.60 12.48 -11.95
CA GLN A 39 4.80 13.71 -11.89
C GLN A 39 4.70 14.30 -10.47
N ASN A 40 4.71 13.45 -9.46
CA ASN A 40 4.61 13.84 -8.05
C ASN A 40 6.00 14.01 -7.38
N ASN A 41 7.08 13.98 -8.15
CA ASN A 41 8.46 14.16 -7.67
C ASN A 41 8.85 13.14 -6.57
N ILE A 42 8.38 11.91 -6.68
CA ILE A 42 8.73 10.81 -5.79
C ILE A 42 9.31 9.63 -6.55
N THR A 43 10.03 8.77 -5.86
CA THR A 43 10.51 7.50 -6.42
C THR A 43 9.50 6.39 -6.17
N LYS A 44 9.51 5.33 -6.99
CA LYS A 44 8.71 4.11 -6.74
C LYS A 44 8.99 3.51 -5.36
N ALA A 45 10.24 3.53 -4.90
CA ALA A 45 10.60 3.05 -3.57
C ALA A 45 9.90 3.86 -2.48
N ASN A 46 9.88 5.18 -2.63
CA ASN A 46 9.18 6.11 -1.73
C ASN A 46 7.65 5.99 -1.81
N TYR A 47 7.09 5.36 -2.84
CA TYR A 47 5.67 5.02 -2.90
C TYR A 47 5.35 3.67 -2.26
N TYR A 48 6.06 2.60 -2.65
CA TYR A 48 5.73 1.24 -2.21
C TYR A 48 6.09 0.97 -0.74
N TYR A 49 7.13 1.64 -0.21
CA TYR A 49 7.47 1.49 1.21
C TYR A 49 6.35 2.01 2.13
N PRO A 50 5.85 3.25 1.98
CA PRO A 50 4.68 3.73 2.70
C PRO A 50 3.43 2.87 2.53
N LEU A 51 3.13 2.44 1.30
CA LEU A 51 1.98 1.56 1.03
C LEU A 51 2.02 0.29 1.88
N LYS A 52 3.20 -0.35 1.96
CA LYS A 52 3.40 -1.51 2.83
C LYS A 52 3.18 -1.17 4.30
N ARG A 53 3.73 -0.04 4.78
CA ARG A 53 3.64 0.37 6.19
C ARG A 53 2.21 0.71 6.60
N VAL A 54 1.47 1.46 5.78
CA VAL A 54 0.07 1.81 6.03
C VAL A 54 -0.80 0.55 6.11
N ARG A 55 -0.63 -0.39 5.18
CA ARG A 55 -1.34 -1.68 5.21
C ARG A 55 -1.03 -2.49 6.46
N GLN A 56 0.25 -2.59 6.83
CA GLN A 56 0.64 -3.32 8.04
C GLN A 56 0.02 -2.71 9.29
N MET A 57 0.10 -1.38 9.44
CA MET A 57 -0.48 -0.71 10.60
C MET A 57 -2.00 -0.87 10.67
N TYR A 58 -2.69 -0.84 9.54
CA TYR A 58 -4.12 -1.12 9.51
C TYR A 58 -4.42 -2.56 9.99
N LEU A 59 -3.67 -3.56 9.49
CA LEU A 59 -3.82 -4.95 9.93
C LEU A 59 -3.47 -5.16 11.41
N ASP A 60 -2.48 -4.45 11.93
CA ASP A 60 -2.08 -4.51 13.34
C ASP A 60 -3.14 -3.90 14.27
N GLN A 61 -3.94 -2.95 13.77
CA GLN A 61 -5.03 -2.30 14.50
C GLN A 61 -6.35 -3.08 14.45
N LEU A 62 -6.51 -4.03 13.53
CA LEU A 62 -7.74 -4.83 13.45
C LEU A 62 -7.88 -5.71 14.70
N PRO A 63 -9.08 -5.77 15.31
CA PRO A 63 -9.39 -6.76 16.33
C PRO A 63 -9.10 -8.18 15.83
N GLU A 64 -8.65 -9.08 16.70
CA GLU A 64 -8.32 -10.47 16.31
C GLU A 64 -9.51 -11.18 15.63
N ALA A 65 -10.74 -10.84 16.03
CA ALA A 65 -11.97 -11.35 15.45
C ALA A 65 -12.22 -10.92 13.99
N GLU A 66 -11.61 -9.82 13.54
CA GLU A 66 -11.74 -9.26 12.19
C GLU A 66 -10.55 -9.58 11.29
N LYS A 67 -9.49 -10.20 11.85
CA LYS A 67 -8.34 -10.62 11.03
C LYS A 67 -8.76 -11.74 10.08
N PRO A 68 -8.41 -11.64 8.79
CA PRO A 68 -8.79 -12.65 7.82
C PRO A 68 -8.15 -13.99 8.18
N ALA A 69 -8.96 -15.04 8.30
CA ALA A 69 -8.48 -16.40 8.42
C ALA A 69 -7.74 -16.80 7.13
N PHE A 70 -6.69 -17.62 7.27
CA PHE A 70 -6.02 -18.20 6.11
C PHE A 70 -7.03 -19.04 5.31
N VAL A 71 -7.17 -18.74 4.02
CA VAL A 71 -7.98 -19.51 3.07
C VAL A 71 -7.07 -19.99 1.95
N GLU A 72 -6.93 -21.32 1.82
CA GLU A 72 -6.18 -21.91 0.71
C GLU A 72 -7.00 -21.80 -0.59
N LEU A 73 -6.46 -21.08 -1.57
CA LEU A 73 -7.09 -20.98 -2.89
C LEU A 73 -6.77 -22.24 -3.72
N PRO A 74 -7.75 -22.82 -4.44
CA PRO A 74 -7.50 -23.94 -5.34
C PRO A 74 -6.46 -23.55 -6.39
N ARG A 75 -5.46 -24.41 -6.60
CA ARG A 75 -4.49 -24.22 -7.69
C ARG A 75 -5.21 -24.31 -9.03
N LEU A 76 -5.34 -23.17 -9.71
CA LEU A 76 -5.77 -23.14 -11.11
C LEU A 76 -4.74 -23.90 -11.93
N LYS A 77 -5.19 -24.92 -12.67
CA LYS A 77 -4.33 -25.64 -13.61
C LYS A 77 -3.90 -24.65 -14.69
N ALA A 78 -2.63 -24.27 -14.69
CA ALA A 78 -2.08 -23.41 -15.73
C ALA A 78 -2.13 -24.16 -17.06
N GLU A 79 -3.06 -23.79 -17.94
CA GLU A 79 -3.00 -24.17 -19.34
C GLU A 79 -1.79 -23.45 -19.96
N ARG A 80 -0.75 -24.23 -20.28
CA ARG A 80 0.42 -23.70 -20.99
C ARG A 80 -0.05 -23.23 -22.38
N PRO A 81 0.17 -21.97 -22.76
CA PRO A 81 -0.08 -21.54 -24.13
C PRO A 81 0.84 -22.35 -25.05
N LYS A 82 0.25 -23.13 -25.97
CA LYS A 82 1.01 -23.75 -27.06
C LYS A 82 1.33 -22.63 -28.04
N PHE A 83 2.56 -22.11 -28.00
CA PHE A 83 3.08 -21.30 -29.09
C PHE A 83 3.30 -22.24 -30.28
N GLN A 84 2.63 -21.95 -31.40
CA GLN A 84 2.79 -22.62 -32.69
C GLN A 84 3.76 -21.82 -33.56
#